data_AF-A0A7I8MMR4-F1
#
_entry.id   AF-A0A7I8MMR4-F1
#
_cell.length_a   1.000
_cell.length_b   1.000
_cell.length_c   1.000
_cell.angle_alpha   90.00
_cell.angle_beta   90.00
_cell.angle_gamma   90.00
#
_symmetry.space_group_name_H-M   'P 1'
#
loop_
_entity.id
_entity.type
_entity.pdbx_description
1 polymer ?
#
loop_
_entity_poly.entity_id
_entity_poly.type
_entity_poly.pdbx_seq_one_letter_code
_entity_poly.pdbx_strand_id
1 'polypeptide(L)'
;MLQRYDIAMNDQTDRLSIEEYAVLDTKSRKRISYPTVEGTYSLIYKVSFDGKDIRAAIKTGQKALISVLRTEDFYPIGSCAAIIADRVTGLLNGDPGLDSEVRFDDRSLIEGYEEG
;
A
#
# COMPACT_ATOMS: atom_id res chain seq x y z
N MET A 1 13.23 -3.13 4.93
CA MET A 1 11.94 -3.23 5.61
C MET A 1 10.95 -3.70 4.57
N LEU A 2 10.32 -4.84 4.85
CA LEU A 2 9.26 -5.39 4.01
C LEU A 2 7.92 -4.90 4.55
N GLN A 3 7.20 -4.15 3.73
CA GLN A 3 5.85 -3.67 3.99
C GLN A 3 4.87 -4.33 3.02
N ARG A 4 3.64 -4.51 3.47
CA ARG A 4 2.52 -4.95 2.66
C ARG A 4 1.30 -4.08 2.98
N TYR A 5 0.54 -3.73 1.97
CA TYR A 5 -0.71 -3.00 2.12
C TYR A 5 -1.84 -3.80 1.50
N ASP A 6 -2.91 -4.02 2.26
CA ASP A 6 -4.11 -4.68 1.77
C ASP A 6 -5.20 -3.63 1.59
N ILE A 7 -5.74 -3.50 0.38
CA ILE A 7 -6.68 -2.43 -0.01
C ILE A 7 -8.04 -3.06 -0.29
N ALA A 8 -9.07 -2.64 0.43
CA ALA A 8 -10.42 -3.18 0.26
C ALA A 8 -11.48 -2.08 0.25
N MET A 9 -12.48 -2.24 -0.60
CA MET A 9 -13.69 -1.42 -0.61
C MET A 9 -14.81 -2.19 0.10
N ASN A 10 -15.46 -1.55 1.07
CA ASN A 10 -16.64 -2.11 1.72
C ASN A 10 -17.90 -1.54 1.06
N ASP A 11 -18.60 -2.37 0.28
CA ASP A 11 -19.79 -1.96 -0.47
C ASP A 11 -21.00 -1.58 0.41
N GLN A 12 -21.06 -2.10 1.64
CA GLN A 12 -22.17 -1.81 2.56
C GLN A 12 -22.04 -0.45 3.23
N THR A 13 -20.81 -0.07 3.58
CA THR A 13 -20.51 1.18 4.28
C THR A 13 -20.00 2.28 3.37
N ASP A 14 -19.72 1.95 2.10
CA ASP A 14 -19.11 2.83 1.11
C ASP A 14 -17.78 3.42 1.61
N ARG A 15 -16.95 2.57 2.24
CA ARG A 15 -15.65 2.96 2.81
C ARG A 15 -14.51 2.16 2.20
N LEU A 16 -13.45 2.87 1.84
CA LEU A 16 -12.16 2.28 1.51
C LEU A 16 -11.41 2.00 2.82
N SER A 17 -10.81 0.83 2.96
CA SER A 17 -9.85 0.53 4.03
C SER A 17 -8.50 0.14 3.45
N ILE A 18 -7.44 0.65 4.07
CA ILE A 18 -6.06 0.24 3.78
C ILE A 18 -5.45 -0.25 5.08
N GLU A 19 -4.96 -1.49 5.06
CA GLU A 19 -4.29 -2.13 6.18
C GLU A 19 -2.80 -2.21 5.87
N GLU A 20 -1.97 -1.56 6.70
CA GLU A 20 -0.52 -1.61 6.60
C GLU A 20 0.02 -2.74 7.48
N TYR A 21 0.85 -3.58 6.88
CA TYR A 21 1.56 -4.66 7.53
C TYR A 21 3.07 -4.50 7.33
N ALA A 22 3.86 -4.93 8.32
CA ALA A 22 5.31 -4.97 8.20
C ALA A 22 5.93 -6.21 8.87
N VAL A 23 7.10 -6.61 8.38
CA VAL A 23 7.93 -7.61 9.04
C VAL A 23 8.71 -6.97 10.18
N LEU A 24 8.32 -7.28 11.42
CA LEU A 24 8.87 -6.68 12.64
C LEU A 24 10.06 -7.47 13.24
N ASP A 25 10.20 -8.76 12.93
CA ASP A 25 11.24 -9.58 13.56
C ASP A 25 12.64 -9.30 12.98
N THR A 26 13.58 -9.06 13.89
CA THR A 26 14.98 -8.81 13.58
C THR A 26 15.83 -10.08 13.57
N LYS A 27 15.36 -11.19 14.17
CA LYS A 27 16.11 -12.45 14.30
C LYS A 27 16.10 -13.29 13.02
N SER A 28 15.13 -13.12 12.15
CA SER A 28 15.09 -13.73 10.80
C SER A 28 16.14 -13.17 9.84
N ARG A 29 16.84 -12.09 10.23
CA ARG A 29 17.93 -11.49 9.43
C ARG A 29 19.26 -12.26 9.52
N LYS A 30 19.40 -13.20 10.46
CA LYS A 30 20.55 -14.10 10.52
C LYS A 30 20.10 -15.53 10.22
N ARG A 31 20.37 -15.95 8.98
CA ARG A 31 20.63 -17.34 8.58
C ARG A 31 19.40 -18.25 8.57
N ILE A 32 18.53 -18.09 7.57
CA ILE A 32 17.68 -19.19 7.09
C ILE A 32 17.82 -19.27 5.57
N SER A 33 18.50 -20.33 5.14
CA SER A 33 18.55 -20.80 3.76
C SER A 33 17.36 -21.73 3.54
N TYR A 34 16.15 -21.20 3.30
CA TYR A 34 15.03 -21.94 2.67
C TYR A 34 14.07 -20.94 2.00
N PRO A 35 13.45 -21.31 0.86
CA PRO A 35 12.53 -20.44 0.14
C PRO A 35 11.15 -20.54 0.79
N THR A 36 10.82 -19.62 1.68
CA THR A 36 9.43 -19.38 2.05
C THR A 36 9.20 -17.89 2.03
N VAL A 37 8.48 -17.49 0.99
CA VAL A 37 7.96 -16.15 0.74
C VAL A 37 6.87 -15.88 1.78
N GLU A 38 7.23 -15.70 3.05
CA GLU A 38 6.29 -15.30 4.11
C GLU A 38 7.10 -14.92 5.37
N GLY A 39 7.60 -13.69 5.41
CA GLY A 39 7.86 -13.08 6.71
C GLY A 39 6.53 -12.97 7.45
N THR A 40 6.50 -13.21 8.77
CA THR A 40 5.29 -12.98 9.56
C THR A 40 4.98 -11.48 9.55
N TYR A 41 4.11 -11.07 8.63
CA TYR A 41 3.58 -9.72 8.55
C TYR A 41 2.71 -9.45 9.77
N SER A 42 3.03 -8.39 10.51
CA SER A 42 2.22 -7.90 11.62
C SER A 42 1.45 -6.67 11.16
N LEU A 43 0.16 -6.59 11.50
CA LEU A 43 -0.65 -5.39 11.26
C LEU A 43 -0.06 -4.24 12.08
N ILE A 44 0.29 -3.15 11.39
CA ILE A 44 0.87 -1.95 11.97
C ILE A 44 -0.19 -0.88 12.12
N TYR A 45 -0.98 -0.67 11.07
CA TYR A 45 -1.96 0.40 11.03
C TYR A 45 -3.13 0.05 10.12
N LYS A 46 -4.30 0.64 10.40
CA LYS A 46 -5.46 0.56 9.54
C LYS A 46 -6.07 1.94 9.40
N VAL A 47 -6.21 2.39 8.16
CA VAL A 47 -6.87 3.65 7.81
C VAL A 47 -8.15 3.37 7.05
N SER A 48 -9.14 4.24 7.19
CA SER A 48 -10.38 4.15 6.43
C SER A 48 -10.83 5.52 5.90
N PHE A 49 -11.21 5.55 4.63
CA PHE A 49 -11.62 6.74 3.91
C PHE A 49 -13.09 6.64 3.48
N ASP A 50 -13.74 7.80 3.32
CA ASP A 50 -15.07 7.87 2.71
C ASP A 50 -14.97 7.60 1.21
N GLY A 51 -15.81 6.71 0.68
CA GLY A 51 -15.81 6.33 -0.73
C GLY A 51 -16.12 7.49 -1.66
N LYS A 52 -16.92 8.47 -1.22
CA LYS A 52 -17.24 9.67 -2.01
C LYS A 52 -16.02 10.56 -2.17
N ASP A 53 -15.25 10.73 -1.11
CA ASP A 53 -14.01 11.53 -1.13
C ASP A 53 -12.98 10.87 -2.05
N ILE A 54 -12.81 9.55 -1.94
CA ILE A 54 -11.92 8.78 -2.83
C ILE A 54 -12.33 8.91 -4.29
N ARG A 55 -13.63 8.73 -4.61
CA ARG A 55 -14.12 8.88 -5.99
C ARG A 55 -13.99 10.31 -6.52
N ALA A 56 -14.20 11.32 -5.67
CA ALA A 56 -13.99 12.72 -6.04
C ALA A 56 -12.51 12.99 -6.34
N ALA A 57 -11.61 12.43 -5.53
CA ALA A 57 -10.17 12.56 -5.73
C ALA A 57 -9.71 11.85 -7.02
N ILE A 58 -10.20 10.63 -7.30
CA ILE A 58 -9.93 9.91 -8.56
C ILE A 58 -10.33 10.76 -9.76
N LYS A 59 -11.53 11.37 -9.75
CA LYS A 59 -12.00 12.24 -10.83
C LYS A 59 -11.13 13.49 -11.02
N THR A 60 -10.57 14.00 -9.94
CA THR A 60 -9.66 15.16 -9.97
C THR A 60 -8.29 14.78 -10.52
N GLY A 61 -7.84 13.55 -10.23
CA GLY A 61 -6.63 12.95 -10.79
C GLY A 61 -5.71 12.36 -9.72
N GLN A 62 -4.70 11.63 -10.19
CA GLN A 62 -3.81 10.82 -9.35
C GLN A 62 -3.13 11.59 -8.21
N LYS A 63 -2.67 12.84 -8.46
CA LYS A 63 -2.06 13.69 -7.43
C LYS A 63 -3.03 14.05 -6.31
N ALA A 64 -4.30 14.30 -6.66
CA ALA A 64 -5.34 14.59 -5.67
C ALA A 64 -5.65 13.35 -4.83
N LEU A 65 -5.72 12.17 -5.48
CA LEU A 65 -5.89 10.91 -4.76
C LEU A 65 -4.74 10.63 -3.79
N ILE A 66 -3.48 10.78 -4.22
CA ILE A 66 -2.31 10.64 -3.33
C ILE A 66 -2.40 11.60 -2.13
N SER A 67 -2.85 12.84 -2.37
CA SER A 67 -3.03 13.81 -1.29
C SER A 67 -4.10 13.41 -0.30
N VAL A 68 -5.20 12.79 -0.75
CA VAL A 68 -6.28 12.29 0.13
C VAL A 68 -5.83 11.04 0.90
N LEU A 69 -5.09 10.15 0.25
CA LEU A 69 -4.57 8.94 0.87
C LEU A 69 -3.51 9.20 1.93
N ARG A 70 -2.83 10.35 1.88
CA ARG A 70 -1.84 10.75 2.87
C ARG A 70 -2.50 11.56 3.97
N THR A 71 -2.62 10.95 5.13
CA THR A 71 -3.12 11.58 6.35
C THR A 71 -1.98 11.79 7.34
N GLU A 72 -2.27 12.45 8.46
CA GLU A 72 -1.29 12.67 9.53
C GLU A 72 -0.75 11.34 10.09
N ASP A 73 -1.63 10.35 10.24
CA ASP A 73 -1.29 9.04 10.82
C ASP A 73 -0.95 7.95 9.79
N PHE A 74 -1.21 8.20 8.51
CA PHE A 74 -0.90 7.27 7.42
C PHE A 74 -0.23 8.00 6.26
N TYR A 75 1.10 7.90 6.20
CA TYR A 75 1.93 8.69 5.28
C TYR A 75 2.96 7.82 4.53
N PRO A 76 2.53 6.95 3.60
CA PRO A 76 3.43 6.10 2.83
C PRO A 76 4.40 6.93 1.96
N ILE A 77 5.60 6.39 1.71
CA ILE A 77 6.65 7.00 0.85
C ILE A 77 6.10 7.31 -0.55
N GLY A 78 6.63 8.34 -1.23
CA GLY A 78 6.18 8.83 -2.54
C GLY A 78 5.81 7.74 -3.55
N SER A 79 6.76 6.86 -3.83
CA SER A 79 6.58 5.73 -4.76
C SER A 79 5.49 4.76 -4.29
N CYS A 80 5.49 4.40 -3.01
CA CYS A 80 4.48 3.53 -2.43
C CYS A 80 3.08 4.15 -2.49
N ALA A 81 2.93 5.43 -2.14
CA ALA A 81 1.66 6.15 -2.21
C ALA A 81 1.10 6.22 -3.63
N ALA A 82 1.96 6.37 -4.64
CA ALA A 82 1.55 6.33 -6.05
C ALA A 82 1.02 4.94 -6.45
N ILE A 83 1.71 3.87 -6.05
CA ILE A 83 1.26 2.48 -6.33
C ILE A 83 -0.08 2.20 -5.64
N ILE A 84 -0.24 2.62 -4.38
CA ILE A 84 -1.50 2.48 -3.65
C ILE A 84 -2.63 3.25 -4.38
N ALA A 85 -2.36 4.48 -4.82
CA ALA A 85 -3.34 5.28 -5.58
C ALA A 85 -3.78 4.59 -6.88
N ASP A 86 -2.85 3.97 -7.60
CA ASP A 86 -3.15 3.21 -8.82
C ASP A 86 -4.02 1.98 -8.52
N ARG A 87 -3.71 1.25 -7.44
CA ARG A 87 -4.52 0.10 -7.00
C ARG A 87 -5.92 0.51 -6.57
N VAL A 88 -6.06 1.59 -5.80
CA VAL A 88 -7.36 2.14 -5.42
C VAL A 88 -8.17 2.51 -6.67
N THR A 89 -7.54 3.17 -7.63
CA THR A 89 -8.21 3.54 -8.89
C THR A 89 -8.67 2.31 -9.67
N GLY A 90 -7.81 1.29 -9.80
CA GLY A 90 -8.14 0.03 -10.46
C GLY A 90 -9.29 -0.71 -9.78
N LEU A 91 -9.25 -0.83 -8.46
CA LEU A 91 -10.27 -1.47 -7.64
C LEU A 91 -11.65 -0.82 -7.87
N LEU A 92 -11.73 0.52 -7.85
CA LEU A 92 -13.00 1.23 -8.05
C LEU A 92 -13.47 1.26 -9.50
N ASN A 93 -12.58 1.08 -10.47
CA ASN A 93 -12.94 0.95 -11.89
C ASN A 93 -13.33 -0.49 -12.26
N GLY A 94 -13.28 -1.43 -11.31
CA GLY A 94 -13.62 -2.83 -11.54
C GLY A 94 -12.59 -3.58 -12.38
N ASP A 95 -11.32 -3.21 -12.31
CA ASP A 95 -10.24 -3.93 -13.00
C ASP A 95 -9.88 -5.21 -12.22
N PRO A 96 -10.26 -6.41 -12.70
CA PRO A 96 -10.05 -7.66 -11.98
C PRO A 96 -8.59 -8.12 -11.99
N GLY A 97 -7.70 -7.45 -12.74
CA GLY A 97 -6.29 -7.82 -12.87
C GLY A 97 -5.36 -7.22 -11.81
N LEU A 98 -5.86 -6.27 -11.02
CA LEU A 98 -5.06 -5.59 -9.99
C LEU A 98 -5.32 -6.23 -8.63
N ASP A 99 -4.35 -7.04 -8.20
CA ASP A 99 -4.32 -7.56 -6.84
C ASP A 99 -4.46 -6.39 -5.84
N SER A 100 -5.38 -6.54 -4.88
CA SER A 100 -5.60 -5.59 -3.79
C SER A 100 -4.38 -5.44 -2.88
N GLU A 101 -3.44 -6.38 -2.99
CA GLU A 101 -2.20 -6.39 -2.23
C GLU A 101 -1.09 -5.57 -2.91
N VAL A 102 -0.43 -4.72 -2.13
CA VAL A 102 0.79 -4.01 -2.52
C VAL A 102 1.93 -4.45 -1.62
N ARG A 103 2.99 -5.01 -2.19
CA ARG A 103 4.24 -5.31 -1.47
C ARG A 103 5.30 -4.27 -1.75
N PHE A 104 6.05 -3.91 -0.73
CA PHE A 104 7.10 -2.92 -0.81
C PHE A 104 8.34 -3.36 -0.02
N ASP A 105 9.51 -3.30 -0.66
CA ASP A 105 10.80 -3.54 -0.01
C ASP A 105 11.63 -2.25 -0.10
N ASP A 106 11.98 -1.65 1.04
CA ASP A 106 12.82 -0.44 1.05
C ASP A 106 14.19 -0.65 0.37
N ARG A 107 14.68 -1.89 0.26
CA ARG A 107 15.93 -2.22 -0.42
C ARG A 107 15.85 -1.95 -1.91
N SER A 108 14.67 -2.11 -2.51
CA SER A 108 14.43 -1.81 -3.92
C SER A 108 14.60 -0.32 -4.25
N LEU A 109 14.56 0.56 -3.24
CA LEU A 109 14.81 2.00 -3.43
C LEU A 109 16.30 2.31 -3.65
N ILE A 110 17.22 1.47 -3.16
CA ILE A 110 18.67 1.71 -3.20
C ILE A 110 19.25 1.26 -4.55
N GLU A 111 18.69 0.22 -5.17
CA GLU A 111 19.12 -0.30 -6.47
C GLU A 111 18.81 0.65 -7.66
N GLY A 112 17.98 1.68 -7.44
CA GLY A 112 17.70 2.74 -8.42
C GLY A 112 18.66 3.94 -8.40
N TYR A 113 19.67 3.93 -7.52
CA TYR A 113 20.69 4.98 -7.39
C TYR A 113 22.07 4.48 -7.86
N GLU A 114 22.16 3.86 -9.03
CA GLU A 114 23.44 3.81 -9.74
C GLU A 114 23.67 5.21 -10.36
N GLU A 115 24.73 5.86 -9.88
CA GLU A 115 25.17 7.23 -10.19
C GLU A 115 25.23 7.49 -11.70
N GLY A 116 24.64 8.62 -12.12
CA GLY A 116 24.91 9.25 -13.42
C GLY A 116 26.03 10.28 -13.31
#